data_AF-A0A816JB87-F1
#
_entry.id   AF-A0A816JB87-F1
#
_cell.length_a   1.000
_cell.length_b   1.000
_cell.length_c   1.000
_cell.angle_alpha   90.00
_cell.angle_beta   90.00
_cell.angle_gamma   90.00
#
_symmetry.space_group_name_H-M   'P 1'
#
loop_
_entity.id
_entity.type
_entity.pdbx_description
1 polymer ?
#
loop_
_entity_poly.entity_id
_entity_poly.type
_entity_poly.pdbx_seq_one_letter_code
_entity_poly.pdbx_strand_id
1 'polypeptide(L)' 'MESQGQCHDYIVELGICERKQCAAECTAKWKGSGRCIEDTNNCLCTFKCKT' A
#
# COMPACT_ATOMS: atom_id res chain seq x y z
N MET A 1 15.98 -10.48 2.19
CA MET A 1 15.69 -10.55 3.64
C MET A 1 14.35 -9.86 3.83
N GLU A 2 13.26 -10.63 3.91
CA GLU A 2 11.96 -10.07 4.25
C GLU A 2 11.98 -9.73 5.73
N SER A 3 11.86 -8.44 6.06
CA SER A 3 11.82 -7.97 7.44
C SER A 3 10.63 -8.66 8.13
N GLN A 4 10.90 -9.56 9.09
CA GLN A 4 9.95 -10.48 9.76
C GLN A 4 8.87 -9.76 10.61
N GLY A 5 8.14 -8.83 10.01
CA GLY A 5 7.15 -7.99 10.66
C GLY A 5 6.53 -6.93 9.75
N GLN A 6 6.91 -6.88 8.48
CA GLN A 6 6.23 -6.07 7.46
C GLN A 6 5.34 -6.96 6.61
N CYS A 7 4.07 -6.55 6.51
CA CYS A 7 3.04 -7.16 5.69
C CYS A 7 2.75 -6.22 4.51
N HIS A 8 2.42 -6.84 3.38
CA HIS A 8 2.07 -6.12 2.16
C HIS A 8 0.63 -6.44 1.76
N ASP A 9 -0.10 -5.44 1.28
CA ASP A 9 -1.45 -5.59 0.71
C ASP A 9 -1.54 -4.74 -0.55
N TYR A 10 -2.38 -5.15 -1.50
CA TYR A 10 -2.58 -4.43 -2.75
C TYR A 10 -3.98 -3.82 -2.77
N ILE A 11 -4.06 -2.53 -3.06
CA ILE A 11 -5.30 -1.85 -3.37
C ILE A 11 -5.31 -1.62 -4.88
N VAL A 12 -6.31 -2.17 -5.55
CA VAL A 12 -6.55 -1.93 -6.97
C VAL A 12 -7.41 -0.68 -7.08
N GLU A 13 -6.84 0.41 -7.59
CA GLU A 13 -7.58 1.64 -7.82
C GLU A 13 -8.37 1.56 -9.14
N LEU A 14 -9.51 2.26 -9.20
CA LEU A 14 -10.37 2.32 -10.40
C LEU A 14 -9.76 3.19 -11.53
N GLY A 15 -8.67 3.91 -11.25
CA GLY A 15 -7.96 4.79 -12.18
C GLY A 15 -6.44 4.73 -11.99
N ILE A 16 -5.71 5.65 -12.63
CA ILE A 16 -4.25 5.77 -12.44
C ILE A 16 -3.98 5.93 -10.95
N CYS A 17 -3.12 5.07 -10.41
CA CYS A 17 -2.78 5.10 -8.99
C CYS A 17 -2.26 6.48 -8.60
N GLU A 18 -2.99 7.18 -7.73
CA GLU A 18 -2.61 8.50 -7.26
C GLU A 18 -1.82 8.35 -5.96
N ARG A 19 -0.60 8.92 -5.91
CA ARG A 19 0.32 8.70 -4.79
C ARG A 19 -0.26 9.13 -3.45
N LYS A 20 -0.98 10.25 -3.37
CA LYS A 20 -1.56 10.72 -2.10
C LYS A 20 -2.76 9.87 -1.70
N GLN A 21 -3.62 9.50 -2.64
CA GLN A 21 -4.75 8.60 -2.41
C GLN A 21 -4.26 7.24 -1.89
N CYS A 22 -3.36 6.59 -2.62
CA CYS A 22 -2.74 5.33 -2.23
C CYS A 22 -2.12 5.40 -0.82
N ALA A 23 -1.35 6.45 -0.52
CA ALA A 23 -0.77 6.62 0.82
C ALA A 23 -1.84 6.83 1.91
N ALA A 24 -2.89 7.61 1.62
CA ALA A 24 -3.98 7.86 2.55
C ALA A 24 -4.79 6.59 2.82
N GLU A 25 -5.09 5.79 1.79
CA GLU A 25 -5.83 4.53 1.93
C GLU A 25 -5.04 3.48 2.73
N CYS A 26 -3.75 3.32 2.44
CA CYS A 26 -2.88 2.43 3.22
C CYS A 26 -2.73 2.90 4.68
N THR A 27 -2.69 4.21 4.92
CA THR A 27 -2.64 4.78 6.28
C THR A 27 -3.96 4.53 7.01
N ALA A 28 -5.10 4.72 6.35
CA ALA A 28 -6.42 4.54 6.94
C ALA A 28 -6.72 3.07 7.26
N LYS A 29 -6.42 2.15 6.33
CA LYS A 29 -6.72 0.72 6.46
C LYS A 29 -5.74 0.00 7.39
N TRP A 30 -4.45 0.28 7.22
CA TRP A 30 -3.38 -0.52 7.83
C TRP A 30 -2.44 0.28 8.75
N LYS A 31 -2.62 1.60 8.88
CA LYS A 31 -1.63 2.50 9.50
C LYS A 31 -0.23 2.32 8.89
N GLY A 32 -0.20 2.04 7.60
CA GLY A 32 1.01 1.78 6.81
C GLY A 32 1.31 2.89 5.80
N SER A 33 2.33 2.67 4.99
CA SER A 33 2.69 3.51 3.85
C SER A 33 2.23 2.89 2.53
N GLY A 34 1.70 3.70 1.62
CA GLY A 34 1.32 3.29 0.27
C GLY A 34 2.32 3.76 -0.78
N ARG A 35 2.56 2.93 -1.81
CA ARG A 35 3.31 3.27 -3.01
C ARG A 35 2.58 2.78 -4.25
N CYS A 36 2.43 3.66 -5.25
CA CYS A 36 1.95 3.26 -6.57
C CYS A 36 3.02 2.47 -7.34
N ILE A 37 2.59 1.38 -7.96
CA ILE A 37 3.41 0.61 -8.89
C ILE A 37 3.29 1.26 -10.27
N GLU A 38 4.43 1.64 -10.84
CA GLU A 38 4.50 2.31 -12.15
C GLU A 38 3.79 1.49 -13.23
N ASP A 39 3.15 2.18 -14.16
CA ASP A 39 2.39 1.59 -15.28
C ASP A 39 1.24 0.66 -14.87
N THR A 40 0.79 0.73 -13.61
CA THR A 40 -0.36 -0.01 -13.12
C THR A 40 -1.30 0.87 -12.30
N ASN A 41 -2.52 0.39 -12.10
CA ASN A 41 -3.49 0.99 -11.19
C ASN A 41 -3.36 0.41 -9.77
N ASN A 42 -2.22 -0.20 -9.44
CA ASN A 42 -2.01 -0.89 -8.17
C ASN A 42 -1.26 -0.01 -7.17
N CYS A 43 -1.86 0.12 -6.00
CA CYS A 43 -1.24 0.68 -4.81
C CYS A 43 -0.73 -0.45 -3.91
N LEU A 44 0.59 -0.48 -3.66
CA LEU A 44 1.22 -1.38 -2.70
C LEU A 44 1.25 -0.73 -1.33
N CYS A 45 0.49 -1.29 -0.39
CA CYS A 45 0.57 -0.94 1.02
C CYS A 45 1.65 -1.77 1.72
N THR A 46 2.49 -1.11 2.51
CA THR A 46 3.45 -1.73 3.43
C THR A 46 3.11 -1.30 4.85
N PHE A 47 2.90 -2.26 5.74
CA PHE A 47 2.48 -2.01 7.12
C PHE A 47 3.05 -3.05 8.07
N LYS A 48 3.00 -2.77 9.38
CA LYS A 48 3.38 -3.79 10.37
C LYS A 48 2.32 -4.87 10.42
N CYS A 49 2.71 -6.13 10.28
CA CYS A 49 1.81 -7.25 10.50
C CYS A 49 1.23 -7.15 11.92
N LYS A 50 -0.08 -7.34 12.07
CA LYS A 50 -0.64 -7.61 13.39
C LYS A 50 -0.24 -9.03 13.76
N THR A 51 0.53 -9.16 14.84
CA THR A 51 0.78 -10.44 15.54
C THR A 51 -0.51 -11.02 16.08
#